data_AF-A0A1V4U7P3-F1
#
_entry.id   AF-A0A1V4U7P3-F1
#
_cell.length_a   1.000
_cell.length_b   1.000
_cell.length_c   1.000
_cell.angle_alpha   90.00
_cell.angle_beta   90.00
_cell.angle_gamma   90.00
#
_symmetry.space_group_name_H-M   'P 1'
#
loop_
_entity.id
_entity.type
_entity.pdbx_description
1 polymer ?
#
loop_
_entity_poly.entity_id
_entity_poly.type
_entity_poly.pdbx_seq_one_letter_code
_entity_poly.pdbx_strand_id
1 'polypeptide(L)'
;MSRDHHIFILLAIMVVVCLSGAGCTTGNLQNSPSLPSGGSPAPAVHGNSPVSSVEYQDIRGTWKADDGEGYYMNSTIQHVDIGENTWVFTSQHGHIVEGYKIFQQPDGTMANQTLAGMFDPDGRSIYFIDQPGGWAKGTLTNPDTIFITLTYSSGRDTMGNAMALTMTLHRQK
;
A
#
# COMPACT_ATOMS: atom_id res chain seq x y z
N MET A 1 -42.53 -16.58 13.12
CA MET A 1 -41.95 -16.89 14.45
C MET A 1 -41.05 -18.11 14.27
N SER A 2 -39.81 -18.06 14.75
CA SER A 2 -38.86 -19.18 14.82
C SER A 2 -38.05 -19.54 13.56
N ARG A 3 -37.15 -18.65 13.12
CA ARG A 3 -35.87 -19.08 12.49
C ARG A 3 -34.76 -18.02 12.54
N ASP A 4 -35.11 -16.76 12.75
CA ASP A 4 -34.12 -15.65 12.75
C ASP A 4 -33.52 -15.34 14.13
N HIS A 5 -33.97 -15.99 15.20
CA HIS A 5 -33.40 -15.80 16.55
C HIS A 5 -32.22 -16.74 16.87
N HIS A 6 -32.03 -17.82 16.11
CA HIS A 6 -30.95 -18.78 16.40
C HIS A 6 -29.61 -18.41 15.76
N ILE A 7 -29.61 -17.60 14.70
CA ILE A 7 -28.38 -17.16 14.02
C ILE A 7 -27.71 -16.00 14.76
N PHE A 8 -28.50 -15.11 15.38
CA PHE A 8 -27.95 -13.98 16.16
C PHE A 8 -27.34 -14.39 17.51
N ILE A 9 -27.79 -15.50 18.11
CA ILE A 9 -27.27 -15.98 19.41
C ILE A 9 -25.92 -16.69 19.27
N LEU A 10 -25.63 -17.29 18.12
CA LEU A 10 -24.35 -17.97 17.87
C LEU A 10 -23.20 -17.00 17.57
N LEU A 11 -23.46 -15.84 16.98
CA LEU A 11 -22.40 -14.86 16.69
C LEU A 11 -21.98 -14.05 17.93
N ALA A 12 -22.88 -13.89 18.92
CA ALA A 12 -22.59 -13.15 20.14
C ALA A 12 -21.68 -13.89 21.14
N ILE A 13 -21.60 -15.23 21.05
CA ILE A 13 -20.75 -16.05 21.93
C ILE A 13 -19.28 -16.02 21.49
N MET A 14 -18.98 -15.73 20.22
CA MET A 14 -17.60 -15.74 19.72
C MET A 14 -16.81 -14.45 20.04
N VAL A 15 -17.45 -13.39 20.52
CA VAL A 15 -16.81 -12.10 20.86
C VAL A 15 -16.39 -12.02 22.34
N VAL A 16 -16.74 -13.01 23.19
CA VAL A 16 -16.49 -12.95 24.64
C VAL A 16 -15.28 -13.80 25.11
N VAL A 17 -14.63 -14.59 24.25
CA VAL A 17 -13.56 -15.53 24.69
C VAL A 17 -12.12 -15.01 24.55
N CYS A 18 -11.88 -13.79 24.06
CA CYS A 18 -10.51 -13.25 23.94
C CYS A 18 -10.13 -12.19 25.00
N LEU A 19 -10.89 -12.07 26.09
CA LEU A 19 -10.59 -11.16 27.20
C LEU A 19 -10.51 -11.92 28.53
N SER A 20 -9.40 -12.60 28.78
CA SER A 20 -8.88 -12.84 30.14
C SER A 20 -7.56 -13.61 30.10
N GLY A 21 -6.48 -12.94 30.52
CA GLY A 21 -5.17 -13.58 30.67
C GLY A 21 -4.05 -12.60 31.00
N ALA A 22 -4.30 -11.67 31.91
CA ALA A 22 -3.22 -10.98 32.61
C ALA A 22 -2.53 -11.98 33.54
N GLY A 23 -1.20 -12.03 33.48
CA GLY A 23 -0.42 -12.93 34.33
C GLY A 23 1.06 -12.53 34.37
N CYS A 24 1.35 -11.33 34.87
CA CYS A 24 2.66 -11.04 35.43
C CYS A 24 2.86 -11.98 36.64
N THR A 25 3.84 -12.87 36.60
CA THR A 25 4.40 -13.46 37.81
C THR A 25 5.92 -13.36 37.75
N THR A 26 6.45 -12.51 38.61
CA THR A 26 7.82 -12.51 39.08
C THR A 26 8.08 -13.81 39.85
N GLY A 27 8.95 -14.66 39.32
CA GLY A 27 9.42 -15.86 39.98
C GLY A 27 10.93 -15.98 39.82
N ASN A 28 11.67 -15.39 40.75
CA ASN A 28 13.08 -15.70 40.96
C ASN A 28 13.14 -16.68 42.14
N LEU A 29 13.85 -17.81 41.98
CA LEU A 29 14.63 -18.56 42.98
C LEU A 29 14.79 -20.04 42.53
N GLN A 30 15.86 -20.27 41.78
CA GLN A 30 16.97 -21.16 42.17
C GLN A 30 16.64 -22.56 42.73
N ASN A 31 16.89 -23.61 41.93
CA ASN A 31 17.74 -24.75 42.30
C ASN A 31 17.75 -25.83 41.20
N SER A 32 18.90 -26.03 40.55
CA SER A 32 19.33 -27.32 39.98
C SER A 32 20.85 -27.31 39.75
N PRO A 33 21.52 -28.47 39.80
CA PRO A 33 22.91 -28.60 40.21
C PRO A 33 23.94 -28.33 39.11
N SER A 34 25.13 -27.91 39.52
CA SER A 34 26.29 -27.54 38.72
C SER A 34 27.01 -28.72 38.04
N LEU A 35 27.54 -28.47 36.83
CA LEU A 35 28.60 -29.22 36.12
C LEU A 35 29.30 -28.26 35.12
N PRO A 36 30.54 -28.55 34.65
CA PRO A 36 31.68 -27.65 34.83
C PRO A 36 32.02 -26.79 33.61
N SER A 37 32.85 -25.78 33.90
CA SER A 37 33.42 -24.78 33.01
C SER A 37 33.98 -25.30 31.69
N GLY A 38 33.37 -24.86 30.58
CA GLY A 38 33.99 -24.78 29.26
C GLY A 38 33.85 -23.35 28.77
N GLY A 39 34.99 -22.69 28.49
CA GLY A 39 35.05 -21.26 28.17
C GLY A 39 34.16 -20.87 26.98
N SER A 40 33.27 -19.91 27.19
CA SER A 40 32.47 -19.31 26.13
C SER A 40 33.29 -18.21 25.43
N PRO A 41 33.34 -18.16 24.09
CA PRO A 41 33.89 -17.00 23.39
C PRO A 41 33.02 -15.77 23.67
N ALA A 42 33.67 -14.61 23.81
CA ALA A 42 33.02 -13.33 24.06
C ALA A 42 31.91 -13.06 23.01
N PRO A 43 30.76 -12.48 23.40
CA PRO A 43 29.74 -12.13 22.43
C PRO A 43 30.29 -11.11 21.44
N ALA A 44 30.19 -11.44 20.15
CA ALA A 44 30.46 -10.50 19.08
C ALA A 44 29.53 -9.29 19.28
N VAL A 45 30.13 -8.12 19.48
CA VAL A 45 29.43 -6.84 19.42
C VAL A 45 28.97 -6.71 17.98
N HIS A 46 27.70 -7.06 17.72
CA HIS A 46 27.02 -6.61 16.51
C HIS A 46 27.01 -5.09 16.59
N GLY A 47 27.91 -4.45 15.84
CA GLY A 47 27.90 -3.02 15.66
C GLY A 47 26.55 -2.65 15.07
N ASN A 48 25.72 -2.00 15.87
CA ASN A 48 24.57 -1.27 15.36
C ASN A 48 25.13 -0.09 14.56
N SER A 49 25.53 -0.34 13.32
CA SER A 49 25.72 0.72 12.35
C SER A 49 24.40 1.50 12.29
N PRO A 50 24.42 2.83 12.48
CA PRO A 50 23.20 3.61 12.38
C PRO A 50 22.64 3.41 10.97
N VAL A 51 21.41 2.90 10.89
CA VAL A 51 20.64 2.92 9.65
C VAL A 51 20.44 4.41 9.34
N SER A 52 21.15 4.92 8.32
CA SER A 52 20.87 6.26 7.80
C SER A 52 19.38 6.30 7.45
N SER A 53 18.63 7.19 8.09
CA SER A 53 17.21 7.35 7.80
C SER A 53 17.08 7.79 6.35
N VAL A 54 16.48 6.95 5.51
CA VAL A 54 16.13 7.34 4.14
C VAL A 54 15.12 8.48 4.26
N GLU A 55 15.50 9.65 3.76
CA GLU A 55 14.60 10.79 3.65
C GLU A 55 13.75 10.60 2.39
N TYR A 56 12.43 10.46 2.59
CA TYR A 56 11.48 10.30 1.48
C TYR A 56 11.19 11.66 0.86
N GLN A 57 11.28 11.73 -0.47
CA GLN A 57 10.98 12.97 -1.19
C GLN A 57 9.53 13.40 -0.94
N ASP A 58 9.31 14.69 -0.69
CA ASP A 58 7.96 15.26 -0.61
C ASP A 58 7.31 15.27 -1.99
N ILE A 59 6.23 14.50 -2.15
CA ILE A 59 5.45 14.39 -3.38
C ILE A 59 4.07 15.04 -3.26
N ARG A 60 3.77 15.74 -2.17
CA ARG A 60 2.49 16.46 -2.01
C ARG A 60 2.25 17.47 -3.15
N GLY A 61 0.98 17.70 -3.44
CA GLY A 61 0.54 18.63 -4.48
C GLY A 61 -0.12 17.94 -5.66
N THR A 62 -0.31 18.72 -6.73
CA THR A 62 -1.02 18.30 -7.94
C THR A 62 -0.04 17.83 -9.00
N TRP A 63 -0.33 16.72 -9.63
CA TRP A 63 0.46 16.09 -10.67
C TRP A 63 -0.43 15.75 -11.85
N LYS A 64 -0.03 16.11 -13.06
CA LYS A 64 -0.78 15.78 -14.28
C LYS A 64 -0.04 14.73 -15.08
N ALA A 65 -0.76 13.73 -15.55
CA ALA A 65 -0.24 12.78 -16.50
C ALA A 65 0.02 13.43 -17.86
N ASP A 66 1.05 12.97 -18.55
CA ASP A 66 1.13 13.04 -20.00
C ASP A 66 0.14 12.07 -20.67
N ASP A 67 0.12 12.07 -22.00
CA ASP A 67 -0.58 11.03 -22.76
C ASP A 67 0.12 9.68 -22.49
N GLY A 68 -0.54 8.84 -21.69
CA GLY A 68 -0.08 7.50 -21.35
C GLY A 68 -0.45 6.44 -22.40
N GLU A 69 0.11 5.24 -22.23
CA GLU A 69 -0.15 4.08 -23.08
C GLU A 69 -1.07 3.09 -22.36
N GLY A 70 -2.25 2.86 -22.93
CA GLY A 70 -3.33 2.06 -22.35
C GLY A 70 -3.69 0.82 -23.15
N TYR A 71 -3.91 -0.31 -22.47
CA TYR A 71 -4.37 -1.54 -23.12
C TYR A 71 -5.42 -2.27 -22.30
N TYR A 72 -6.54 -2.64 -22.92
CA TYR A 72 -7.42 -3.68 -22.41
C TYR A 72 -6.84 -5.06 -22.70
N MET A 73 -6.82 -5.91 -21.67
CA MET A 73 -6.26 -7.26 -21.68
C MET A 73 -7.40 -8.29 -21.70
N ASN A 74 -8.07 -8.38 -22.85
CA ASN A 74 -9.21 -9.28 -23.05
C ASN A 74 -8.73 -10.56 -23.78
N SER A 75 -9.59 -11.20 -24.58
CA SER A 75 -9.16 -12.27 -25.50
C SER A 75 -8.14 -11.78 -26.55
N THR A 76 -8.12 -10.47 -26.79
CA THR A 76 -7.13 -9.76 -27.59
C THR A 76 -6.65 -8.51 -26.85
N ILE A 77 -5.41 -8.09 -27.10
CA ILE A 77 -4.88 -6.80 -26.61
C ILE A 77 -5.49 -5.68 -27.46
N GLN A 78 -6.14 -4.72 -26.82
CA GLN A 78 -6.74 -3.55 -27.48
C GLN A 78 -6.17 -2.29 -26.87
N HIS A 79 -5.57 -1.41 -27.70
CA HIS A 79 -5.14 -0.08 -27.28
C HIS A 79 -6.33 0.81 -26.94
N VAL A 80 -6.18 1.66 -25.92
CA VAL A 80 -7.22 2.58 -25.44
C VAL A 80 -6.63 3.93 -25.08
N ASP A 81 -7.38 4.99 -25.41
CA ASP A 81 -7.07 6.34 -24.98
C ASP A 81 -7.37 6.49 -23.49
N ILE A 82 -6.41 7.05 -22.75
CA ILE A 82 -6.45 7.13 -21.28
C ILE A 82 -7.17 8.39 -20.80
N GLY A 83 -7.30 9.38 -21.68
CA GLY A 83 -7.88 10.69 -21.35
C GLY A 83 -7.05 11.45 -20.32
N GLU A 84 -7.58 12.59 -19.91
CA GLU A 84 -6.93 13.41 -18.88
C GLU A 84 -6.89 12.67 -17.54
N ASN A 85 -5.73 12.68 -16.88
CA ASN A 85 -5.53 12.07 -15.58
C ASN A 85 -4.68 12.97 -14.67
N THR A 86 -5.23 13.36 -13.52
CA THR A 86 -4.58 14.21 -12.53
C THR A 86 -4.55 13.51 -11.19
N TRP A 87 -3.37 13.44 -10.57
CA TRP A 87 -3.16 12.88 -9.23
C TRP A 87 -2.92 14.02 -8.26
N VAL A 88 -3.62 14.01 -7.13
CA VAL A 88 -3.49 15.02 -6.08
C VAL A 88 -3.11 14.32 -4.79
N PHE A 89 -1.86 14.50 -4.35
CA PHE A 89 -1.36 13.98 -3.09
C PHE A 89 -1.56 15.04 -1.99
N THR A 90 -2.48 14.77 -1.08
CA THR A 90 -2.95 15.74 -0.07
C THR A 90 -2.17 15.64 1.23
N SER A 91 -1.67 14.45 1.57
CA SER A 91 -0.92 14.21 2.81
C SER A 91 0.30 13.31 2.53
N GLN A 92 1.36 13.52 3.32
CA GLN A 92 2.50 12.62 3.34
C GLN A 92 3.08 12.57 4.76
N HIS A 93 3.21 11.36 5.30
CA HIS A 93 3.74 11.09 6.63
C HIS A 93 4.87 10.06 6.51
N GLY A 94 6.11 10.56 6.38
CA GLY A 94 7.27 9.70 6.11
C GLY A 94 7.13 8.98 4.76
N HIS A 95 7.04 7.66 4.81
CA HIS A 95 6.93 6.79 3.64
C HIS A 95 5.48 6.59 3.15
N ILE A 96 4.47 7.12 3.86
CA ILE A 96 3.06 6.95 3.49
C ILE A 96 2.55 8.23 2.84
N VAL A 97 1.83 8.10 1.74
CA VAL A 97 1.17 9.20 1.01
C VAL A 97 -0.31 8.89 0.82
N GLU A 98 -1.16 9.91 0.89
CA GLU A 98 -2.59 9.80 0.61
C GLU A 98 -3.03 10.87 -0.38
N GLY A 99 -4.09 10.58 -1.12
CA GLY A 99 -4.59 11.50 -2.12
C GLY A 99 -5.78 10.97 -2.88
N TYR A 100 -5.96 11.51 -4.08
CA TYR A 100 -6.98 11.06 -5.01
C TYR A 100 -6.57 11.35 -6.46
N LYS A 101 -7.20 10.64 -7.40
CA LYS A 101 -7.07 10.87 -8.84
C LYS A 101 -8.36 11.47 -9.37
N ILE A 102 -8.21 12.36 -10.34
CA ILE A 102 -9.28 12.88 -11.18
C ILE A 102 -9.00 12.42 -12.60
N PHE A 103 -9.89 11.66 -13.19
CA PHE A 103 -9.70 11.13 -14.54
C PHE A 103 -11.00 11.05 -15.32
N GLN A 104 -10.91 11.11 -16.64
CA GLN A 104 -12.06 10.92 -17.50
C GLN A 104 -12.43 9.43 -17.62
N GLN A 105 -13.70 9.10 -17.43
CA GLN A 105 -14.24 7.77 -17.66
C GLN A 105 -14.56 7.56 -19.14
N PRO A 106 -14.71 6.30 -19.60
CA PRO A 106 -15.08 6.01 -20.98
C PRO A 106 -16.40 6.62 -21.46
N ASP A 107 -17.32 6.97 -20.54
CA ASP A 107 -18.58 7.66 -20.86
C ASP A 107 -18.42 9.19 -20.98
N GLY A 108 -17.18 9.70 -20.83
CA GLY A 108 -16.83 11.11 -20.89
C GLY A 108 -16.97 11.86 -19.56
N THR A 109 -17.52 11.24 -18.51
CA THR A 109 -17.66 11.88 -17.19
C THR A 109 -16.32 11.93 -16.44
N MET A 110 -16.18 12.84 -15.49
CA MET A 110 -14.99 12.89 -14.63
C MET A 110 -15.24 12.08 -13.35
N ALA A 111 -14.33 11.15 -13.05
CA ALA A 111 -14.30 10.40 -11.81
C ALA A 111 -13.33 11.02 -10.81
N ASN A 112 -13.63 10.82 -9.52
CA ASN A 112 -12.70 11.06 -8.44
C ASN A 112 -12.50 9.76 -7.64
N GLN A 113 -11.25 9.31 -7.49
CA GLN A 113 -10.89 8.06 -6.86
C GLN A 113 -9.81 8.28 -5.80
N THR A 114 -10.11 7.96 -4.56
CA THR A 114 -9.13 7.98 -3.46
C THR A 114 -8.00 6.99 -3.73
N LEU A 115 -6.79 7.37 -3.34
CA LEU A 115 -5.62 6.49 -3.40
C LEU A 115 -4.82 6.59 -2.11
N ALA A 116 -4.15 5.51 -1.76
CA ALA A 116 -3.07 5.50 -0.79
C ALA A 116 -1.81 4.96 -1.45
N GLY A 117 -0.65 5.46 -1.01
CA GLY A 117 0.64 5.01 -1.50
C GLY A 117 1.66 4.84 -0.41
N MET A 118 2.68 4.05 -0.71
CA MET A 118 3.79 3.78 0.19
C MET A 118 5.10 3.73 -0.57
N PHE A 119 6.07 4.52 -0.14
CA PHE A 119 7.45 4.44 -0.62
C PHE A 119 8.08 3.11 -0.23
N ASP A 120 8.81 2.52 -1.17
CA ASP A 120 9.74 1.44 -0.90
C ASP A 120 10.94 1.98 -0.10
N PRO A 121 11.68 1.16 0.67
CA PRO A 121 12.84 1.63 1.43
C PRO A 121 13.96 2.24 0.56
N ASP A 122 13.91 2.10 -0.78
CA ASP A 122 14.81 2.77 -1.71
C ASP A 122 14.59 4.29 -1.82
N GLY A 123 13.45 4.80 -1.31
CA GLY A 123 13.06 6.21 -1.37
C GLY A 123 12.69 6.73 -2.76
N ARG A 124 12.61 5.86 -3.77
CA ARG A 124 12.37 6.20 -5.19
C ARG A 124 11.13 5.52 -5.76
N SER A 125 10.89 4.28 -5.39
CA SER A 125 9.73 3.50 -5.80
C SER A 125 8.56 3.79 -4.85
N ILE A 126 7.35 3.89 -5.39
CA ILE A 126 6.12 4.09 -4.62
C ILE A 126 5.08 3.10 -5.11
N TYR A 127 4.43 2.36 -4.22
CA TYR A 127 3.33 1.48 -4.55
C TYR A 127 2.01 2.15 -4.16
N PHE A 128 1.06 2.18 -5.08
CA PHE A 128 -0.25 2.80 -4.88
C PHE A 128 -1.37 1.77 -4.97
N ILE A 129 -2.40 1.98 -4.16
CA ILE A 129 -3.69 1.27 -4.23
C ILE A 129 -4.76 2.34 -4.38
N ASP A 130 -5.54 2.24 -5.44
CA ASP A 130 -6.56 3.22 -5.83
C ASP A 130 -7.95 2.60 -6.07
N GLN A 131 -8.02 1.28 -6.28
CA GLN A 131 -9.28 0.52 -6.28
C GLN A 131 -9.10 -0.95 -5.93
N PRO A 132 -10.18 -1.66 -5.54
CA PRO A 132 -10.15 -3.11 -5.41
C PRO A 132 -9.69 -3.78 -6.70
N GLY A 133 -8.66 -4.64 -6.60
CA GLY A 133 -8.09 -5.34 -7.77
C GLY A 133 -7.20 -4.46 -8.65
N GLY A 134 -6.89 -3.24 -8.22
CA GLY A 134 -5.99 -2.32 -8.90
C GLY A 134 -4.80 -1.91 -8.05
N TRP A 135 -3.63 -1.85 -8.67
CA TRP A 135 -2.44 -1.30 -8.05
C TRP A 135 -1.55 -0.63 -9.10
N ALA A 136 -0.73 0.30 -8.64
CA ALA A 136 0.27 0.96 -9.46
C ALA A 136 1.63 0.98 -8.77
N LYS A 137 2.70 0.96 -9.55
CA LYS A 137 4.04 1.31 -9.11
C LYS A 137 4.46 2.61 -9.80
N GLY A 138 4.72 3.62 -8.99
CA GLY A 138 5.45 4.83 -9.37
C GLY A 138 6.95 4.68 -9.16
N THR A 139 7.72 5.31 -10.02
CA THR A 139 9.16 5.51 -9.86
C THR A 139 9.47 6.98 -10.05
N LEU A 140 10.03 7.62 -9.02
CA LEU A 140 10.55 8.98 -9.15
C LEU A 140 11.73 8.98 -10.13
N THR A 141 11.57 9.68 -11.25
CA THR A 141 12.66 9.89 -12.22
C THR A 141 13.41 11.19 -11.94
N ASN A 142 12.74 12.16 -11.31
CA ASN A 142 13.30 13.39 -10.74
C ASN A 142 12.30 14.01 -9.72
N PRO A 143 12.63 15.13 -9.04
CA PRO A 143 11.76 15.71 -8.01
C PRO A 143 10.33 16.08 -8.43
N ASP A 144 10.12 16.30 -9.73
CA ASP A 144 8.87 16.77 -10.32
C ASP A 144 8.33 15.80 -11.38
N THR A 145 8.84 14.56 -11.42
CA THR A 145 8.38 13.55 -12.40
C THR A 145 8.30 12.16 -11.78
N ILE A 146 7.15 11.49 -11.95
CA ILE A 146 6.91 10.11 -11.53
C ILE A 146 6.49 9.29 -12.76
N PHE A 147 7.22 8.22 -13.07
CA PHE A 147 6.76 7.25 -14.06
C PHE A 147 5.88 6.20 -13.38
N ILE A 148 4.67 6.00 -13.89
CA ILE A 148 3.66 5.10 -13.34
C ILE A 148 3.49 3.89 -14.26
N THR A 149 3.47 2.71 -13.65
CA THR A 149 2.94 1.47 -14.23
C THR A 149 1.73 1.06 -13.42
N LEU A 150 0.61 0.75 -14.06
CA LEU A 150 -0.65 0.47 -13.39
C LEU A 150 -1.33 -0.74 -14.03
N THR A 151 -1.94 -1.58 -13.19
CA THR A 151 -2.76 -2.71 -13.65
C THR A 151 -4.06 -2.79 -12.88
N TYR A 152 -5.14 -3.08 -13.59
CA TYR A 152 -6.47 -3.32 -13.05
C TYR A 152 -6.96 -4.69 -13.51
N SER A 153 -7.44 -5.52 -12.57
CA SER A 153 -8.05 -6.81 -12.92
C SER A 153 -9.44 -6.66 -13.55
N SER A 154 -10.18 -5.64 -13.14
CA SER A 154 -11.49 -5.22 -13.65
C SER A 154 -11.93 -3.97 -12.87
N GLY A 155 -13.01 -3.32 -13.30
CA GLY A 155 -13.58 -2.19 -12.55
C GLY A 155 -14.60 -1.42 -13.36
N ARG A 156 -15.33 -0.51 -12.71
CA ARG A 156 -16.21 0.43 -13.44
C ARG A 156 -15.40 1.30 -14.39
N ASP A 157 -14.24 1.76 -13.93
CA ASP A 157 -13.35 2.67 -14.64
C ASP A 157 -12.80 2.05 -15.93
N THR A 158 -12.80 0.72 -16.03
CA THR A 158 -12.34 -0.04 -17.20
C THR A 158 -13.48 -0.67 -18.00
N MET A 159 -14.75 -0.32 -17.72
CA MET A 159 -15.94 -0.99 -18.28
C MET A 159 -15.93 -2.52 -18.06
N GLY A 160 -15.36 -2.97 -16.95
CA GLY A 160 -15.24 -4.37 -16.59
C GLY A 160 -14.02 -5.10 -17.19
N ASN A 161 -13.21 -4.44 -18.01
CA ASN A 161 -12.03 -5.04 -18.64
C ASN A 161 -10.83 -5.09 -17.70
N ALA A 162 -9.97 -6.09 -17.84
CA ALA A 162 -8.63 -6.01 -17.29
C ALA A 162 -7.83 -4.98 -18.10
N MET A 163 -6.95 -4.22 -17.44
CA MET A 163 -6.25 -3.11 -18.07
C MET A 163 -4.80 -3.01 -17.57
N ALA A 164 -3.89 -2.70 -18.48
CA ALA A 164 -2.53 -2.31 -18.18
C ALA A 164 -2.25 -0.92 -18.77
N LEU A 165 -1.49 -0.11 -18.02
CA LEU A 165 -1.28 1.29 -18.33
C LEU A 165 0.12 1.74 -17.90
N THR A 166 0.75 2.60 -18.71
CA THR A 166 1.88 3.42 -18.28
C THR A 166 1.62 4.90 -18.53
N MET A 167 2.04 5.77 -17.62
CA MET A 167 1.98 7.22 -17.80
C MET A 167 3.12 7.91 -17.04
N THR A 168 3.43 9.14 -17.40
CA THR A 168 4.36 9.99 -16.66
C THR A 168 3.59 11.14 -16.01
N LEU A 169 3.70 11.25 -14.69
CA LEU A 169 3.13 12.35 -13.94
C LEU A 169 4.14 13.49 -13.81
N HIS A 170 3.70 14.71 -14.06
CA HIS A 170 4.48 15.94 -13.89
C HIS A 170 3.86 16.83 -12.81
N ARG A 171 4.68 17.24 -11.85
CA ARG A 171 4.24 18.15 -10.78
C ARG A 171 3.83 19.48 -11.38
N GLN A 172 2.68 19.99 -10.95
CA GLN A 172 2.21 21.32 -11.30
C GLN A 172 2.84 22.35 -10.35
N LYS A 173 3.25 23.49 -10.90
CA LYS A 173 3.82 24.61 -10.15
C LYS A 173 2.75 25.58 -9.67
#